data_AF-A0A918VD93-F1
#
_entry.id   AF-A0A918VD93-F1
#
_cell.length_a   1.000
_cell.length_b   1.000
_cell.length_c   1.000
_cell.angle_alpha   90.00
_cell.angle_beta   90.00
_cell.angle_gamma   90.00
#
_symmetry.space_group_name_H-M   'P 1'
#
loop_
_entity.id
_entity.type
_entity.pdbx_description
1 polymer ?
#
loop_
_entity_poly.entity_id
_entity_poly.type
_entity_poly.pdbx_seq_one_letter_code
_entity_poly.pdbx_strand_id
1 'polypeptide(L)' 'MVFKRVRSALGIPQPRSRTAAPVMQTVYHWRCACGSHSRSAWTIEYDAKYAADRHLWGKYQDKQHPTPEVYTTEEVRPY' A
#
# COMPACT_ATOMS: atom_id res chain seq x y z
N MET A 1 31.70 47.14 33.26
CA MET A 1 30.26 46.84 33.43
C MET A 1 29.94 45.61 32.60
N VAL A 2 29.54 44.49 33.23
CA VAL A 2 29.32 43.20 32.56
C VAL A 2 27.82 42.97 32.40
N PHE A 3 27.33 42.92 31.15
CA PHE A 3 25.94 42.57 30.86
C PHE A 3 25.75 41.05 30.98
N LYS A 4 25.14 40.60 32.08
CA LYS A 4 24.63 39.23 32.22
C LYS A 4 23.41 39.07 31.32
N ARG A 5 23.55 38.33 30.22
CA ARG A 5 22.41 37.84 29.42
C ARG A 5 21.65 36.80 30.24
N VAL A 6 20.46 37.15 30.68
CA VAL A 6 19.49 36.19 31.22
C VAL A 6 18.90 35.42 30.04
N ARG A 7 19.32 34.17 29.85
CA ARG A 7 18.60 33.23 28.97
C ARG A 7 17.34 32.81 29.71
N SER A 8 16.21 33.42 29.38
CA SER A 8 14.90 32.91 29.76
C SER A 8 14.75 31.51 29.19
N ALA A 9 14.82 30.50 30.06
CA ALA A 9 14.38 29.15 29.79
C ALA A 9 12.85 29.16 29.75
N LEU A 10 12.27 29.62 28.64
CA LEU A 10 10.92 29.22 28.28
C LEU A 10 11.02 27.74 27.89
N GLY A 11 10.70 26.87 28.85
CA GLY A 11 10.47 25.46 28.62
C GLY A 11 9.27 25.29 27.70
N ILE A 12 9.45 25.56 26.41
CA ILE A 12 8.53 25.15 25.38
C ILE A 12 8.67 23.63 25.33
N PRO A 13 7.66 22.83 25.73
CA PRO A 13 7.72 21.41 25.49
C PRO A 13 7.86 21.24 23.97
N GLN A 14 8.99 20.67 23.54
CA GLN A 14 9.18 20.22 22.17
C GLN A 14 7.90 19.48 21.75
N PRO A 15 7.26 19.81 20.62
CA PRO A 15 6.13 19.02 20.16
C PRO A 15 6.68 17.60 20.01
N ARG A 16 6.24 16.69 20.89
CA ARG A 16 6.53 15.27 20.73
C ARG A 16 6.18 14.98 19.30
N SER A 17 7.16 14.54 18.51
CA SER A 17 6.94 14.07 17.15
C SER A 17 5.68 13.24 17.19
N ARG A 18 4.59 13.74 16.58
CA ARG A 18 3.41 12.91 16.34
C ARG A 18 3.95 11.84 15.43
N THR A 19 4.37 10.71 15.98
CA THR A 19 4.52 9.48 15.22
C THR A 19 3.14 9.28 14.63
N ALA A 20 2.98 9.68 13.36
CA ALA A 20 1.73 9.45 12.66
C ALA A 20 1.50 7.95 12.74
N ALA A 21 0.35 7.54 13.26
CA ALA A 21 0.00 6.14 13.27
C ALA A 21 0.07 5.62 11.82
N PRO A 22 0.64 4.43 11.60
CA PRO A 22 0.76 3.86 10.26
C PRO A 22 -0.61 3.89 9.58
N VAL A 23 -0.66 4.51 8.39
CA VAL A 23 -1.91 4.55 7.61
C VAL A 23 -2.06 3.20 6.93
N MET A 24 -3.04 2.41 7.36
CA MET A 24 -3.42 1.20 6.65
C MET A 24 -4.07 1.57 5.31
N GLN A 25 -3.67 0.91 4.24
CA GLN A 25 -4.30 0.99 2.93
C GLN A 25 -4.77 -0.38 2.49
N THR A 26 -5.98 -0.45 1.95
CA THR A 26 -6.44 -1.65 1.24
C THR A 26 -5.75 -1.70 -0.10
N VAL A 27 -5.12 -2.83 -0.39
CA VAL A 27 -4.53 -3.11 -1.70
C VAL A 27 -5.18 -4.34 -2.31
N TYR A 28 -5.14 -4.40 -3.63
CA TYR A 28 -5.81 -5.39 -4.45
C TYR A 28 -4.77 -6.26 -5.15
N HIS A 29 -5.05 -7.54 -5.19
CA HIS A 29 -4.23 -8.58 -5.80
C HIS A 29 -5.11 -9.45 -6.67
N TRP A 30 -4.49 -10.20 -7.57
CA TRP A 30 -5.19 -11.24 -8.32
C TRP A 30 -4.42 -12.56 -8.25
N ARG A 31 -5.16 -13.67 -8.34
CA ARG A 31 -4.62 -15.02 -8.40
C ARG A 31 -5.43 -15.86 -9.36
N CYS A 32 -4.83 -16.88 -9.94
CA CYS A 32 -5.48 -17.85 -10.80
C CYS A 32 -5.15 -19.26 -10.32
N ALA A 33 -6.09 -20.19 -10.41
CA ALA A 33 -5.87 -21.58 -9.99
C ALA A 33 -4.77 -22.29 -10.80
N CYS A 34 -4.37 -21.76 -11.95
CA CYS A 34 -3.21 -22.22 -12.72
C CYS A 34 -1.86 -21.94 -12.03
N GLY A 35 -1.86 -21.23 -10.90
CA GLY A 35 -0.68 -20.81 -10.14
C GLY A 35 -0.16 -19.41 -10.48
N SER A 36 -0.73 -18.73 -11.48
CA SER A 36 -0.37 -17.34 -11.77
C SER A 36 -0.99 -16.37 -10.77
N HIS A 37 -0.24 -15.35 -10.36
CA HIS A 37 -0.73 -14.31 -9.45
C HIS A 37 -0.11 -12.95 -9.73
N SER A 38 -0.64 -11.91 -9.07
CA SER A 38 -0.08 -10.56 -9.09
C SER A 38 1.32 -10.53 -8.46
N ARG A 39 2.28 -9.91 -9.15
CA ARG A 39 3.62 -9.66 -8.61
C ARG A 39 3.69 -8.46 -7.67
N SER A 40 2.69 -7.58 -7.75
CA SER A 40 2.60 -6.33 -6.99
C SER A 40 1.18 -6.14 -6.46
N ALA A 41 1.10 -5.35 -5.40
CA ALA A 41 -0.16 -4.84 -4.85
C ALA A 41 -0.64 -3.64 -5.68
N TRP A 42 -1.94 -3.56 -5.92
CA TRP A 42 -2.58 -2.44 -6.62
C TRP A 42 -3.39 -1.62 -5.64
N THR A 43 -3.37 -0.29 -5.74
CA THR A 43 -4.19 0.58 -4.86
C THR A 43 -5.62 0.73 -5.37
N ILE A 44 -5.93 0.24 -6.58
CA ILE A 44 -7.22 0.37 -7.24
C ILE A 44 -7.66 -1.04 -7.69
N GLU A 45 -8.90 -1.42 -7.36
CA GLU A 45 -9.47 -2.73 -7.72
C GLU A 45 -9.49 -2.96 -9.24
N TYR A 46 -9.82 -1.91 -9.98
CA TYR A 46 -9.92 -1.96 -11.44
C TYR A 46 -8.61 -2.40 -12.09
N ASP A 47 -7.45 -1.96 -11.60
CA ASP A 47 -6.16 -2.33 -12.17
C ASP A 47 -5.83 -3.80 -11.89
N ALA A 48 -6.13 -4.28 -10.68
CA ALA A 48 -5.96 -5.68 -10.33
C ALA A 48 -6.85 -6.58 -11.19
N LYS A 49 -8.11 -6.17 -11.40
CA LYS A 49 -9.06 -6.88 -12.28
C LYS A 49 -8.61 -6.86 -13.73
N TYR A 50 -8.16 -5.71 -14.24
CA TYR A 50 -7.64 -5.60 -15.60
C TYR A 50 -6.42 -6.51 -15.82
N ALA A 51 -5.51 -6.59 -14.85
CA ALA A 51 -4.37 -7.51 -14.91
C ALA A 51 -4.81 -8.99 -14.90
N ALA A 52 -5.84 -9.33 -14.12
CA ALA A 52 -6.46 -10.64 -14.11
C ALA A 52 -7.09 -10.99 -15.48
N ASP A 53 -7.86 -10.07 -16.06
CA ASP A 53 -8.48 -10.25 -17.37
C ASP A 53 -7.44 -10.41 -18.48
N ARG A 54 -6.35 -9.62 -18.43
CA ARG A 54 -5.22 -9.75 -19.36
C ARG A 54 -4.58 -11.14 -19.31
N HIS A 55 -4.48 -11.74 -18.11
CA HIS A 55 -4.00 -13.11 -17.96
C HIS A 55 -4.96 -14.11 -18.63
N LEU A 56 -6.26 -13.99 -18.38
CA LEU A 56 -7.28 -14.82 -19.02
C LEU A 56 -7.23 -14.68 -20.54
N TRP A 57 -7.07 -13.46 -21.05
CA TRP A 57 -7.01 -13.20 -22.48
C TRP A 57 -5.78 -13.83 -23.15
N GLY A 58 -4.64 -13.82 -22.47
CA GLY A 58 -3.44 -14.52 -22.93
C GLY A 58 -3.58 -16.05 -22.93
N LYS A 59 -4.59 -16.58 -22.24
CA LYS A 59 -4.86 -18.01 -22.09
C LYS A 59 -6.11 -18.48 -22.81
N TYR A 60 -6.73 -17.64 -23.66
CA TYR A 60 -7.91 -18.04 -24.46
C TYR A 60 -7.70 -19.25 -25.37
N GLN A 61 -6.46 -19.59 -25.71
CA GLN A 61 -6.15 -20.81 -26.48
C GLN A 61 -6.44 -22.08 -25.66
N ASP A 62 -6.27 -22.00 -24.35
CA ASP A 62 -6.60 -23.04 -23.40
C ASP A 62 -8.10 -22.93 -23.07
N LYS A 63 -8.96 -23.66 -23.82
CA LYS A 63 -10.44 -23.62 -23.69
C LYS A 63 -10.98 -23.89 -22.27
N GLN A 64 -10.12 -24.31 -21.36
CA GLN A 64 -10.45 -24.67 -19.97
C GLN A 64 -9.56 -23.92 -18.96
N HIS A 65 -9.08 -22.71 -19.27
CA HIS A 65 -8.28 -21.93 -18.32
C HIS A 65 -9.16 -21.39 -17.17
N PRO A 66 -8.77 -21.56 -15.89
CA PRO A 66 -9.59 -21.11 -14.77
C PRO A 66 -9.67 -19.58 -14.71
N THR A 67 -10.84 -19.07 -14.32
CA THR A 67 -11.05 -17.64 -14.13
C THR A 67 -10.20 -17.14 -12.95
N PRO A 68 -9.41 -16.07 -13.12
CA PRO A 68 -8.68 -15.47 -12.02
C PRO A 68 -9.61 -14.74 -11.04
N GLU A 69 -9.24 -14.77 -9.77
CA GLU A 69 -9.93 -14.13 -8.66
C GLU A 69 -9.15 -12.90 -8.19
N VAL A 70 -9.86 -11.83 -7.86
CA VAL A 70 -9.29 -10.63 -7.20
C VAL A 70 -9.57 -10.73 -5.71
N TYR A 71 -8.56 -10.44 -4.89
CA TYR A 71 -8.67 -10.42 -3.43
C TYR A 71 -7.94 -9.20 -2.86
N THR A 72 -8.26 -8.85 -1.63
CA THR A 72 -7.70 -7.68 -0.95
C THR A 72 -6.85 -8.06 0.26
N THR A 73 -5.89 -7.21 0.57
CA THR A 73 -5.08 -7.26 1.79
C THR A 73 -4.98 -5.86 2.38
N GLU A 74 -4.73 -5.78 3.68
CA GLU A 74 -4.44 -4.52 4.37
C GLU A 74 -2.93 -4.39 4.55
N GLU A 75 -2.36 -3.32 4.00
CA GLU A 75 -0.92 -3.05 4.08
C GLU A 75 -0.66 -1.69 4.70
N VAL A 76 0.47 -1.55 5.40
CA VAL A 76 0.92 -0.24 5.90
C VAL A 76 1.41 0.58 4.72
N ARG A 77 0.80 1.74 4.48
CA ARG A 77 1.24 2.68 3.44
C ARG A 77 2.62 3.22 3.80
N PRO A 78 3.66 2.98 2.98
CA PRO A 78 4.97 3.60 3.20
C PRO A 78 4.86 5.12 2.96
N TYR A 79 5.40 5.90 3.88
CA TYR A 79 5.42 7.37 3.84
C TYR A 79 6.41 7.91 2.82
#